data_AF-T0SRD2-F1
#
_entry.id   AF-T0SRD2-F1
#
_cell.length_a   1.000
_cell.length_b   1.000
_cell.length_c   1.000
_cell.angle_alpha   90.00
_cell.angle_beta   90.00
_cell.angle_gamma   90.00
#
_symmetry.space_group_name_H-M   'P 1'
#
loop_
_entity.id
_entity.type
_entity.pdbx_description
1 polymer ?
#
loop_
_entity_poly.entity_id
_entity_poly.type
_entity_poly.pdbx_seq_one_letter_code
_entity_poly.pdbx_strand_id
1 'polypeptide(L)'
;MQQLLTKTIVDNLADKLKCKKKVLSSYLGVTPTTLSMNIEKPFAEVKDNKFGKRLLSLLYVVDAIGKDLSLSPDVMRHILVMPKYRTKEGMFLDVVSAIHYGEFNDEFLVEVAKAALHSLREKFDRDNTPAKNSLYHQALDA
;
A
#
# COMPACT_ATOMS: atom_id res chain seq x y z
N MET A 1 -20.53 17.18 -17.62
CA MET A 1 -19.50 16.56 -16.78
C MET A 1 -19.53 15.06 -17.02
N GLN A 2 -18.43 14.47 -17.47
CA GLN A 2 -18.33 13.02 -17.65
C GLN A 2 -18.23 12.38 -16.26
N GLN A 3 -19.12 11.44 -15.94
CA GLN A 3 -19.11 10.77 -14.63
C GLN A 3 -17.93 9.79 -14.56
N LEU A 4 -17.10 9.91 -13.51
CA LEU A 4 -15.99 8.98 -13.27
C LEU A 4 -16.56 7.61 -12.89
N LEU A 5 -16.28 6.59 -13.71
CA LEU A 5 -16.65 5.20 -13.42
C LEU A 5 -15.73 4.58 -12.38
N THR A 6 -16.28 3.76 -11.50
CA THR A 6 -15.53 2.98 -10.49
C THR A 6 -14.44 2.12 -11.14
N LYS A 7 -14.74 1.56 -12.32
CA LYS A 7 -13.81 0.82 -13.17
C LYS A 7 -12.50 1.55 -13.44
N THR A 8 -12.58 2.85 -13.73
CA THR A 8 -11.41 3.69 -14.01
C THR A 8 -10.44 3.69 -12.83
N ILE A 9 -10.97 3.83 -11.61
CA ILE A 9 -10.16 3.83 -10.37
C ILE A 9 -9.57 2.45 -10.13
N VAL A 10 -10.38 1.39 -10.26
CA VAL A 10 -9.95 0.01 -10.05
C VAL A 10 -8.86 -0.40 -11.05
N ASP A 11 -9.03 -0.07 -12.33
CA ASP A 11 -8.07 -0.39 -13.38
C ASP A 11 -6.77 0.41 -13.18
N ASN A 12 -6.85 1.70 -12.82
CA ASN A 12 -5.67 2.49 -12.49
C ASN A 12 -4.87 1.91 -11.32
N LEU A 13 -5.55 1.53 -10.23
CA LEU A 13 -4.91 0.88 -9.09
C LEU A 13 -4.27 -0.46 -9.48
N ALA A 14 -4.95 -1.27 -10.29
CA ALA A 14 -4.45 -2.55 -10.76
C ALA A 14 -3.18 -2.38 -11.59
N ASP A 15 -3.14 -1.36 -12.44
CA ASP A 15 -2.00 -1.04 -13.29
C ASP A 15 -0.81 -0.50 -12.50
N LYS A 16 -1.06 0.42 -11.54
CA LYS A 16 0.00 0.96 -10.65
C LYS A 16 0.64 -0.13 -9.80
N LEU A 17 -0.17 -1.05 -9.29
CA LEU A 17 0.30 -2.17 -8.46
C LEU A 17 0.68 -3.42 -9.27
N LYS A 18 0.55 -3.38 -10.61
CA LYS A 18 0.73 -4.53 -11.52
C LYS A 18 0.10 -5.81 -10.98
N CYS A 19 -1.16 -5.75 -10.58
CA CYS A 19 -1.86 -6.85 -9.94
C CYS A 19 -3.23 -7.14 -10.57
N LYS A 20 -3.73 -8.36 -10.35
CA LYS A 20 -5.07 -8.76 -10.83
C LYS A 20 -6.14 -8.14 -9.94
N LYS A 21 -7.33 -7.88 -10.50
CA LYS A 21 -8.52 -7.41 -9.76
C LYS A 21 -8.87 -8.26 -8.53
N LYS A 22 -8.59 -9.57 -8.57
CA LYS A 22 -8.73 -10.50 -7.43
C LYS A 22 -7.85 -10.11 -6.23
N VAL A 23 -6.65 -9.60 -6.49
CA VAL A 23 -5.75 -9.12 -5.43
C VAL A 23 -6.29 -7.80 -4.86
N LEU A 24 -6.72 -6.87 -5.72
CA LEU A 24 -7.36 -5.63 -5.26
C LEU A 24 -8.60 -5.89 -4.41
N SER A 25 -9.46 -6.85 -4.77
CA SER A 25 -10.62 -7.17 -3.92
C SER A 25 -10.20 -7.62 -2.52
N SER A 26 -9.06 -8.33 -2.39
CA SER A 26 -8.47 -8.68 -1.09
C SER A 26 -8.00 -7.45 -0.32
N TYR A 27 -7.33 -6.51 -0.97
CA TYR A 27 -6.90 -5.26 -0.34
C TYR A 27 -8.07 -4.39 0.13
N LEU A 28 -9.20 -4.44 -0.58
CA LEU A 28 -10.43 -3.75 -0.20
C LEU A 28 -11.26 -4.51 0.84
N GLY A 29 -10.88 -5.76 1.17
CA GLY A 29 -11.61 -6.59 2.12
C GLY A 29 -13.03 -6.91 1.63
N VAL A 30 -13.18 -7.16 0.33
CA VAL A 30 -14.44 -7.53 -0.33
C VAL A 30 -14.24 -8.75 -1.22
N THR A 31 -15.34 -9.43 -1.55
CA THR A 31 -15.27 -10.54 -2.50
C THR A 31 -15.06 -10.04 -3.94
N PRO A 32 -14.48 -10.86 -4.84
CA PRO A 32 -14.43 -10.54 -6.27
C PRO A 32 -15.81 -10.25 -6.85
N THR A 33 -16.86 -10.94 -6.39
CA THR A 33 -18.25 -10.69 -6.78
C THR A 33 -18.70 -9.29 -6.39
N THR A 34 -18.43 -8.87 -5.15
CA THR A 34 -18.74 -7.51 -4.68
C THR A 34 -18.03 -6.45 -5.50
N LEU A 35 -16.76 -6.68 -5.86
CA LEU A 35 -16.02 -5.79 -6.75
C LEU A 35 -16.70 -5.71 -8.13
N SER A 36 -16.99 -6.84 -8.76
CA SER A 36 -17.66 -6.90 -10.07
C SER A 36 -19.05 -6.25 -10.07
N MET A 37 -19.82 -6.37 -8.99
CA MET A 37 -21.14 -5.72 -8.87
C MET A 37 -21.07 -4.19 -8.80
N ASN A 38 -19.96 -3.62 -8.34
CA ASN A 38 -19.80 -2.17 -8.17
C ASN A 38 -18.93 -1.53 -9.25
N ILE A 39 -18.14 -2.31 -10.01
CA ILE A 39 -17.14 -1.78 -10.93
C ILE A 39 -17.73 -0.95 -12.06
N GLU A 40 -18.89 -1.34 -12.59
CA GLU A 40 -19.54 -0.62 -13.70
C GLU A 40 -20.39 0.57 -13.22
N LYS A 41 -20.55 0.78 -11.91
CA LYS A 41 -21.32 1.91 -11.37
C LYS A 41 -20.50 3.20 -11.40
N PRO A 42 -21.15 4.37 -11.59
CA PRO A 42 -20.53 5.67 -11.33
C PRO A 42 -19.94 5.72 -9.92
N PHE A 43 -18.72 6.24 -9.79
CA PHE A 43 -18.03 6.26 -8.50
C PHE A 43 -18.80 7.09 -7.45
N ALA A 44 -19.51 8.13 -7.91
CA ALA A 44 -20.36 8.96 -7.07
C ALA A 44 -21.45 8.19 -6.32
N GLU A 45 -21.91 7.05 -6.84
CA GLU A 45 -22.94 6.20 -6.20
C GLU A 45 -22.36 5.29 -5.11
N VAL A 46 -21.07 4.99 -5.17
CA VAL A 46 -20.42 4.04 -4.26
C VAL A 46 -19.51 4.71 -3.24
N LYS A 47 -19.09 5.97 -3.48
CA LYS A 47 -18.09 6.68 -2.66
C LYS A 47 -18.39 6.71 -1.16
N ASP A 48 -19.68 6.78 -0.79
CA ASP A 48 -20.10 6.95 0.61
C ASP A 48 -20.31 5.61 1.34
N ASN A 49 -20.38 4.50 0.60
CA ASN A 49 -20.49 3.18 1.19
C ASN A 49 -19.11 2.62 1.58
N LYS A 50 -19.12 1.50 2.33
CA LYS A 50 -17.90 0.86 2.84
C LYS A 50 -16.89 0.51 1.73
N PHE A 51 -17.36 0.08 0.55
CA PHE A 51 -16.49 -0.24 -0.57
C PHE A 51 -15.83 1.00 -1.15
N GLY A 52 -16.60 2.07 -1.41
CA GLY A 52 -16.06 3.30 -2.01
C GLY A 52 -15.07 4.01 -1.10
N LYS A 53 -15.35 4.06 0.21
CA LYS A 53 -14.41 4.60 1.21
C LYS A 53 -13.08 3.86 1.20
N ARG A 54 -13.11 2.53 1.27
CA ARG A 54 -11.89 1.71 1.21
C ARG A 54 -11.14 1.84 -0.11
N LEU A 55 -11.86 1.99 -1.22
CA LEU A 55 -11.26 2.20 -2.53
C LEU A 55 -10.53 3.54 -2.62
N LEU A 56 -11.12 4.61 -2.07
CA LEU A 56 -10.47 5.92 -1.98
C LEU A 56 -9.24 5.89 -1.08
N SER A 57 -9.35 5.29 0.11
CA SER A 57 -8.22 5.17 1.03
C SER A 57 -7.06 4.39 0.39
N LEU A 58 -7.35 3.29 -0.30
CA LEU A 58 -6.31 2.54 -1.03
C LEU A 58 -5.69 3.39 -2.15
N LEU A 59 -6.51 4.09 -2.95
CA LEU A 59 -6.02 5.00 -3.99
C LEU A 59 -5.12 6.09 -3.41
N TYR A 60 -5.54 6.73 -2.33
CA TYR A 60 -4.80 7.78 -1.66
C TYR A 60 -3.41 7.29 -1.20
N VAL A 61 -3.35 6.14 -0.53
CA VAL A 61 -2.08 5.58 -0.05
C VAL A 61 -1.17 5.21 -1.22
N VAL A 62 -1.71 4.56 -2.26
CA VAL A 62 -0.96 4.17 -3.46
C VAL A 62 -0.42 5.39 -4.19
N ASP A 63 -1.20 6.46 -4.31
CA ASP A 63 -0.75 7.73 -4.89
C ASP A 63 0.30 8.42 -4.03
N ALA A 64 0.18 8.36 -2.71
CA ALA A 64 1.14 8.96 -1.80
C ALA A 64 2.51 8.27 -1.86
N ILE A 65 2.55 6.92 -1.79
CA ILE A 65 3.81 6.18 -1.87
C ILE A 65 4.36 6.10 -3.29
N GLY A 66 3.49 6.11 -4.31
CA GLY A 66 3.88 6.07 -5.73
C GLY A 66 4.59 7.33 -6.22
N LYS A 67 4.67 8.38 -5.40
CA LYS A 67 5.54 9.55 -5.67
C LYS A 67 7.02 9.21 -5.56
N ASP A 68 7.38 8.16 -4.82
CA ASP A 68 8.74 7.65 -4.76
C ASP A 68 9.03 6.77 -5.98
N LEU A 69 9.73 7.34 -6.96
CA LEU A 69 10.03 6.68 -8.23
C LEU A 69 11.02 5.51 -8.10
N SER A 70 11.64 5.32 -6.94
CA SER A 70 12.50 4.17 -6.67
C SER A 70 11.72 2.89 -6.36
N LEU A 71 10.42 2.98 -6.08
CA LEU A 71 9.59 1.84 -5.71
C LEU A 71 9.05 1.13 -6.96
N SER A 72 9.34 -0.17 -7.07
CA SER A 72 8.66 -1.03 -8.03
C SER A 72 7.24 -1.34 -7.55
N PRO A 73 6.31 -1.71 -8.47
CA PRO A 73 4.97 -2.16 -8.10
C PRO A 73 4.97 -3.32 -7.08
N ASP A 74 5.96 -4.21 -7.14
CA ASP A 74 6.11 -5.32 -6.19
C ASP A 74 6.43 -4.83 -4.78
N VAL A 75 7.32 -3.84 -4.67
CA VAL A 75 7.65 -3.22 -3.38
C VAL A 75 6.45 -2.46 -2.82
N MET A 76 5.71 -1.73 -3.67
CA MET A 76 4.47 -1.07 -3.24
C MET A 76 3.45 -2.07 -2.69
N ARG A 77 3.22 -3.20 -3.39
CA ARG A 77 2.35 -4.27 -2.89
C ARG A 77 2.82 -4.85 -1.56
N HIS A 78 4.13 -5.01 -1.41
CA HIS A 78 4.71 -5.51 -0.17
C HIS A 78 4.49 -4.52 0.99
N ILE A 79 4.71 -3.22 0.77
CA ILE A 79 4.45 -2.15 1.73
C ILE A 79 3.01 -2.20 2.23
N LEU A 80 2.03 -2.39 1.35
CA LEU A 80 0.62 -2.40 1.71
C LEU A 80 0.24 -3.49 2.72
N VAL A 81 0.98 -4.61 2.75
CA VAL A 81 0.67 -5.78 3.58
C VAL A 81 1.74 -6.07 4.64
N MET A 82 2.73 -5.19 4.80
CA MET A 82 3.81 -5.40 5.76
C MET A 82 3.45 -4.80 7.12
N PRO A 83 3.29 -5.61 8.19
CA PRO A 83 2.86 -5.11 9.49
C PRO A 83 4.05 -4.50 10.25
N LYS A 84 4.34 -3.21 9.98
CA LYS A 84 5.49 -2.50 10.56
C LYS A 84 5.12 -1.33 11.45
N TYR A 85 3.88 -0.85 11.39
CA TYR A 85 3.43 0.21 12.26
C TYR A 85 3.02 -0.36 13.63
N ARG A 86 3.69 0.05 14.70
CA ARG A 86 3.37 -0.41 16.06
C ARG A 86 2.32 0.53 16.69
N THR A 87 1.15 -0.01 17.03
CA THR A 87 0.10 0.75 17.72
C THR A 87 0.45 0.95 19.20
N LYS A 88 -0.26 1.86 19.89
CA LYS A 88 -0.11 2.10 21.34
C LYS A 88 -0.38 0.84 22.17
N GLU A 89 -1.21 -0.05 21.65
CA GLU A 89 -1.59 -1.33 22.26
C GLU A 89 -0.56 -2.44 21.98
N GLY A 90 0.52 -2.13 21.24
CA GLY A 90 1.60 -3.07 20.95
C GLY A 90 1.34 -3.99 19.76
N MET A 91 0.22 -3.84 19.06
CA MET A 91 -0.07 -4.58 17.82
C MET A 91 0.70 -4.00 16.64
N PHE A 92 1.01 -4.84 15.66
CA PHE A 92 1.60 -4.40 14.40
C PHE A 92 0.53 -4.33 13.31
N LEU A 93 0.44 -3.18 12.66
CA LEU A 93 -0.57 -2.87 11.67
C LEU A 93 0.08 -2.71 10.29
N ASP A 94 -0.58 -3.26 9.28
CA ASP A 94 -0.34 -3.00 7.86
C ASP A 94 -1.47 -2.14 7.27
N VAL A 95 -1.24 -1.58 6.07
CA VAL A 95 -2.18 -0.64 5.43
C VAL A 95 -3.52 -1.31 5.12
N VAL A 96 -3.50 -2.54 4.61
CA VAL A 96 -4.71 -3.26 4.23
C VAL A 96 -5.58 -3.53 5.45
N SER A 97 -4.99 -4.02 6.53
CA SER A 97 -5.68 -4.20 7.81
C SER A 97 -6.24 -2.89 8.34
N ALA A 98 -5.47 -1.78 8.29
CA ALA A 98 -5.93 -0.46 8.69
C ALA A 98 -7.14 0.04 7.88
N ILE A 99 -7.13 -0.13 6.55
CA ILE A 99 -8.26 0.18 5.68
C ILE A 99 -9.48 -0.68 6.05
N HIS A 100 -9.28 -1.92 6.50
CA HIS A 100 -10.38 -2.81 6.83
C HIS A 100 -11.08 -2.41 8.13
N TYR A 101 -10.33 -1.92 9.12
CA TYR A 101 -10.90 -1.32 10.33
C TYR A 101 -11.81 -0.14 10.00
N GLY A 102 -11.39 0.74 9.07
CA GLY A 102 -12.23 1.82 8.56
C GLY A 102 -12.47 2.98 9.53
N GLU A 103 -11.67 3.05 10.60
CA GLU A 103 -11.71 4.11 11.63
C GLU A 103 -10.61 5.15 11.44
N PHE A 104 -9.58 4.83 10.65
CA PHE A 104 -8.44 5.70 10.40
C PHE A 104 -8.68 6.65 9.22
N ASN A 105 -8.16 7.86 9.31
CA ASN A 105 -8.13 8.79 8.19
C ASN A 105 -7.00 8.43 7.20
N ASP A 106 -7.08 8.97 5.98
CA ASP A 106 -6.14 8.63 4.92
C ASP A 106 -4.69 9.05 5.21
N GLU A 107 -4.49 10.13 5.96
CA GLU A 107 -3.16 10.60 6.39
C GLU A 107 -2.47 9.60 7.31
N PHE A 108 -3.20 9.04 8.28
CA PHE A 108 -2.70 7.99 9.15
C PHE A 108 -2.33 6.73 8.38
N LEU A 109 -3.11 6.35 7.37
CA LEU A 109 -2.79 5.20 6.52
C LEU A 109 -1.46 5.39 5.78
N VAL A 110 -1.10 6.63 5.42
CA VAL A 110 0.21 6.95 4.84
C VAL A 110 1.33 6.80 5.88
N GLU A 111 1.09 7.12 7.15
CA GLU A 111 2.07 6.87 8.22
C GLU A 111 2.34 5.38 8.39
N VAL A 112 1.29 4.55 8.34
CA VAL A 112 1.42 3.09 8.37
C VAL A 112 2.27 2.60 7.18
N ALA A 113 2.00 3.11 5.98
CA ALA A 113 2.78 2.76 4.79
C ALA A 113 4.25 3.22 4.90
N LYS A 114 4.51 4.41 5.46
CA LYS A 114 5.86 4.94 5.68
C LYS A 114 6.66 4.10 6.66
N ALA A 115 6.04 3.56 7.71
CA ALA A 115 6.72 2.66 8.65
C ALA A 115 7.24 1.40 7.94
N ALA A 116 6.44 0.82 7.03
CA ALA A 116 6.87 -0.31 6.22
C ALA A 116 8.00 0.07 5.24
N LEU A 117 7.86 1.20 4.53
CA LEU A 117 8.89 1.71 3.63
C LEU A 117 10.23 1.94 4.36
N HIS A 118 10.19 2.58 5.53
CA HIS A 118 11.38 2.82 6.36
C HIS A 118 12.08 1.51 6.71
N SER A 119 11.33 0.51 7.19
CA SER A 119 11.90 -0.80 7.55
C SER A 119 12.57 -1.50 6.37
N LEU A 120 12.05 -1.33 5.15
CA LEU A 120 12.66 -1.90 3.94
C LEU A 120 13.95 -1.16 3.56
N ARG A 121 13.97 0.16 3.67
CA ARG A 121 15.16 0.97 3.39
C ARG A 121 16.28 0.72 4.39
N GLU A 122 15.98 0.68 5.69
CA GLU A 122 16.95 0.33 6.72
C GLU A 122 17.57 -1.05 6.48
N LYS A 123 16.74 -2.02 6.07
CA LYS A 123 17.22 -3.36 5.71
C LYS A 123 18.15 -3.29 4.50
N PHE A 124 17.76 -2.58 3.44
CA PHE A 124 18.57 -2.41 2.24
C PHE A 124 19.93 -1.75 2.57
N ASP A 125 19.93 -0.65 3.32
CA ASP A 125 21.16 0.05 3.68
C ASP A 125 22.09 -0.84 4.50
N ARG A 126 21.54 -1.59 5.46
CA ARG A 126 22.30 -2.56 6.26
C ARG A 126 22.87 -3.69 5.42
N ASP A 127 22.07 -4.24 4.50
CA ASP A 127 22.45 -5.40 3.69
C ASP A 127 23.46 -5.01 2.58
N ASN A 128 23.51 -3.74 2.16
CA ASN A 128 24.46 -3.22 1.17
C ASN A 128 25.68 -2.51 1.76
N THR A 129 25.70 -2.25 3.07
CA THR A 129 26.91 -1.74 3.74
C THR A 129 27.88 -2.90 3.97
N PRO A 130 29.14 -2.82 3.50
CA PRO A 130 30.12 -3.89 3.75
C PRO A 130 30.23 -4.20 5.24
N ALA A 131 30.23 -5.49 5.60
CA ALA A 131 30.35 -5.88 7.00
C ALA A 131 31.65 -5.33 7.61
N LYS A 132 31.61 -4.92 8.89
CA LYS A 132 32.79 -4.35 9.58
C LYS A 132 34.00 -5.29 9.59
N ASN A 133 33.77 -6.60 9.54
CA ASN A 133 34.81 -7.63 9.48
C ASN A 133 35.12 -8.11 8.04
N SER A 134 34.61 -7.45 7.01
CA SER A 134 34.89 -7.80 5.62
C SER A 134 36.32 -7.45 5.22
N LEU A 135 36.83 -8.13 4.20
CA LEU A 135 38.15 -7.86 3.60
C LEU A 135 38.31 -6.39 3.18
N TYR A 136 37.23 -5.71 2.78
CA TYR A 136 37.23 -4.28 2.46
C TYR A 136 37.72 -3.43 3.65
N HIS A 137 37.19 -3.67 4.85
CA HIS A 137 37.60 -2.93 6.05
C HIS A 137 38.99 -3.38 6.54
N GLN A 138 39.28 -4.69 6.49
CA GLN A 138 40.63 -5.18 6.83
C GLN A 138 41.72 -4.59 5.91
N ALA A 139 41.41 -4.32 4.64
CA ALA A 139 42.33 -3.69 3.70
C ALA A 139 42.45 -2.17 3.86
N LEU A 140 41.46 -1.50 4.48
CA LEU A 140 41.55 -0.07 4.80
C LEU A 140 42.43 0.20 6.04
N ASP A 141 42.47 -0.76 6.97
CA ASP A 141 43.23 -0.66 8.23
C ASP A 141 44.68 -1.21 8.13
N ALA A 142 45.08 -1.75 6.97
CA ALA A 142 46.40 -2.32 6.68
C ALA A 142 47.33 -1.33 5.99
#